data_AF-A0A382TS25-F1
#
_entry.id   AF-A0A382TS25-F1
#
_cell.length_a   1.000
_cell.length_b   1.000
_cell.length_c   1.000
_cell.angle_alpha   90.00
_cell.angle_beta   90.00
_cell.angle_gamma   90.00
#
_symmetry.space_group_name_H-M   'P 1'
#
loop_
_entity.id
_entity.type
_entity.pdbx_description
1 polymer ?
#
loop_
_entity_poly.entity_id
_entity_poly.type
_entity_poly.pdbx_seq_one_letter_code
_entity_poly.pdbx_strand_id
1 'polypeptide(L)' 'MSELRPMANVDGQITAMHDAKIPVMDRGFLYGDSVYEVFRTH' A
#
# COMPACT_ATOMS: atom_id res chain seq x y z
N MET A 1 -5.23 -22.37 -12.76
CA MET A 1 -5.22 -21.41 -11.63
C MET A 1 -5.38 -20.03 -12.21
N SER A 2 -6.38 -19.25 -11.79
CA SER A 2 -6.48 -17.85 -12.22
C SER A 2 -5.29 -17.07 -11.67
N GLU A 3 -4.73 -16.18 -12.46
CA GLU A 3 -3.69 -15.27 -11.98
C GLU A 3 -4.27 -14.38 -10.87
N LEU A 4 -3.72 -14.49 -9.67
CA LEU A 4 -4.00 -13.55 -8.59
C LEU A 4 -3.30 -12.23 -8.94
N ARG A 5 -4.09 -11.19 -9.19
CA ARG A 5 -3.57 -9.85 -9.40
C ARG A 5 -3.50 -9.14 -8.06
N PRO A 6 -2.31 -8.76 -7.57
CA PRO A 6 -2.21 -8.05 -6.31
C PRO A 6 -2.80 -6.63 -6.43
N MET A 7 -3.66 -6.27 -5.47
CA MET A 7 -4.35 -4.99 -5.41
C MET A 7 -4.07 -4.30 -4.07
N ALA A 8 -4.14 -2.97 -4.05
CA ALA A 8 -3.97 -2.14 -2.85
C ALA A 8 -5.08 -1.08 -2.79
N ASN A 9 -5.44 -0.64 -1.59
CA ASN A 9 -6.28 0.55 -1.40
C ASN A 9 -5.37 1.76 -1.14
N VAL A 10 -5.45 2.77 -1.99
CA VAL A 10 -4.71 4.03 -1.87
C VAL A 10 -5.74 5.16 -1.87
N ASP A 11 -5.78 5.96 -0.80
CA ASP A 11 -6.71 7.08 -0.64
C ASP A 11 -8.19 6.72 -0.89
N GLY A 12 -8.59 5.51 -0.50
CA GLY A 12 -9.97 5.01 -0.67
C GLY A 12 -10.25 4.38 -2.03
N GLN A 13 -9.27 4.32 -2.94
CA GLN A 13 -9.40 3.73 -4.27
C GLN A 13 -8.67 2.39 -4.38
N ILE A 14 -9.35 1.38 -4.93
CA ILE A 14 -8.74 0.08 -5.24
C ILE A 14 -7.90 0.21 -6.50
N THR A 15 -6.60 0.03 -6.37
CA THR A 15 -5.58 0.21 -7.41
C THR A 15 -4.74 -1.05 -7.59
N ALA A 16 -4.09 -1.19 -8.76
CA ALA A 16 -3.11 -2.26 -8.94
C ALA A 16 -1.92 -2.01 -8.00
N MET A 17 -1.38 -3.07 -7.39
CA MET A 17 -0.31 -2.92 -6.40
C MET A 17 0.93 -2.20 -6.95
N HIS A 18 1.24 -2.32 -8.24
CA HIS A 18 2.38 -1.63 -8.84
C HIS A 18 2.17 -0.13 -9.02
N ASP A 19 0.93 0.38 -8.91
CA ASP A 19 0.60 1.80 -8.96
C ASP A 19 0.58 2.45 -7.58
N ALA A 20 0.51 1.65 -6.51
CA ALA A 20 0.60 2.11 -5.13
C ALA A 20 2.02 2.60 -4.81
N LYS A 21 2.28 3.88 -5.10
CA LYS A 21 3.59 4.54 -4.96
C LYS A 21 3.46 5.79 -4.10
N ILE A 22 4.55 6.14 -3.43
CA ILE A 22 4.72 7.41 -2.72
C ILE A 22 5.88 8.22 -3.34
N PRO A 23 5.88 9.55 -3.24
CA PRO A 23 7.02 10.37 -3.64
C PRO A 23 8.28 10.06 -2.83
N VAL A 24 9.46 10.25 -3.43
CA VAL A 24 10.75 10.08 -2.71
C VAL A 24 10.95 11.09 -1.57
N MET A 25 10.21 12.20 -1.61
CA MET A 25 10.22 13.24 -0.57
C MET A 25 9.07 13.08 0.44
N ASP A 26 8.39 11.92 0.45
CA ASP A 26 7.35 11.65 1.44
C ASP A 26 7.91 11.69 2.86
N ARG A 27 7.18 12.35 3.77
CA ARG A 27 7.64 12.58 5.14
C ARG A 27 7.68 11.29 5.95
N GLY A 28 6.66 10.44 5.79
CA GLY A 28 6.57 9.12 6.40
C GLY A 28 7.75 8.25 6.02
N PHE A 29 8.14 8.31 4.74
CA PHE A 29 9.34 7.64 4.24
C PHE A 29 10.64 8.22 4.79
N LEU A 30 10.80 9.55 4.80
CA LEU A 30 12.06 10.20 5.20
C LEU A 30 12.32 10.21 6.71
N TYR A 31 11.28 10.30 7.53
CA TYR A 31 11.41 10.49 8.98
C TYR A 31 10.79 9.36 9.80
N GLY A 32 10.14 8.37 9.16
CA GLY A 32 9.60 7.20 9.83
C GLY A 32 8.41 7.49 10.75
N ASP A 33 7.64 8.56 10.48
CA ASP A 33 6.54 9.00 11.32
C ASP A 33 5.16 8.45 10.90
N SER A 34 5.15 7.38 10.09
CA SER A 34 3.95 6.64 9.70
C SER A 34 3.55 5.57 10.72
N VAL A 35 2.28 5.17 10.69
CA VAL A 35 1.71 4.10 11.54
C VAL A 35 1.14 3.00 10.63
N TYR A 36 1.26 1.74 11.05
CA TYR A 36 0.68 0.60 10.34
C TYR A 36 -0.04 -0.36 11.30
N GLU A 37 -0.95 -1.16 10.76
CA GLU A 37 -1.67 -2.22 11.47
C GLU A 37 -1.64 -3.50 10.63
N VAL A 38 -1.75 -4.66 11.29
CA VAL A 38 -1.74 -5.97 10.64
C VAL A 38 -2.98 -6.75 11.07
N PHE A 39 -3.75 -7.19 10.08
CA PHE A 39 -4.87 -8.11 10.27
C PHE A 39 -4.51 -9.50 9.76
N ARG A 40 -4.90 -10.53 10.53
CA ARG A 40 -4.78 -11.93 10.11
C ARG A 40 -6.13 -12.45 9.65
N THR A 41 -6.17 -13.05 8.46
CA THR A 41 -7.34 -13.77 7.93
C THR A 41 -7.06 -15.27 7.91
N HIS A 42 -8.08 -16.09 8.17
CA HIS A 42 -8.01 -17.56 8.21
C HIS A 42 -8.69 -18.20 7.00
#